data_AF-A0A800BYN7-F1
#
_entry.id   AF-A0A800BYN7-F1
#
_cell.length_a   1.000
_cell.length_b   1.000
_cell.length_c   1.000
_cell.angle_alpha   90.00
_cell.angle_beta   90.00
_cell.angle_gamma   90.00
#
_symmetry.space_group_name_H-M   'P 1'
#
loop_
_entity.id
_entity.type
_entity.pdbx_description
1 polymer ?
#
loop_
_entity_poly.entity_id
_entity_poly.type
_entity_poly.pdbx_seq_one_letter_code
_entity_poly.pdbx_strand_id
1 'polypeptide(L)'
;LTATSAESPVSHKKTESSDNSTPQEQSPEKTKTIPTLELGAFELSQVTIRYEDQQTAKVFELKDLNIQTDHVQDGQSFHLQSKFTLISSGSNNNTLSVHNTLETDILLALSAKTLKLDNLSLNSLIKGFGLQDTAATLAGNAMIDLSGKNITLTGISLNSGKLSVQANATVSDFSNPTFKGNLLVPEFSLGNFLENHKLPQPLWEDDSALQQFEFSCDFAGDMKKIDVSDIKILLDGAHGNGSFVLIDPSHPAYDFKMHLDRLDLDRYATIVHKSETISTQNKTNGSVPKVANVKSTPSGKAASLQPLFPMELLRKLHFQLDLDVDSMKIKGAEMSHVELKASGKDGQLELKPFRAKLYEGTISAGINLDVRAKVPQLKVKNDIAHVQIGPLLSDMTGKEEVTGAAVLSLQLSTRGNSKEQLTRNANGMMNLALEDGVIKKLHILQVVRQAKA
;
A
#
# COMPACT_ATOMS: atom_id res chain seq x y z
N LEU A 1 -49.00 -47.09 25.14
CA LEU A 1 -50.14 -47.93 24.71
C LEU A 1 -49.54 -49.19 24.11
N THR A 2 -49.22 -50.17 24.98
CA THR A 2 -49.87 -51.51 25.05
C THR A 2 -49.57 -52.33 23.79
N ALA A 3 -48.53 -53.17 23.74
CA ALA A 3 -48.32 -54.47 24.40
C ALA A 3 -49.33 -55.55 23.98
N THR A 4 -48.82 -56.61 23.33
CA THR A 4 -49.46 -57.91 23.07
C THR A 4 -48.33 -58.95 23.12
N SER A 5 -48.16 -59.69 24.23
CA SER A 5 -48.66 -61.06 24.53
C SER A 5 -48.14 -62.13 23.55
N ALA A 6 -47.23 -63.00 24.02
CA ALA A 6 -47.46 -64.38 24.53
C ALA A 6 -47.43 -65.40 23.37
N GLU A 7 -46.65 -66.48 23.37
CA GLU A 7 -46.84 -67.69 24.18
C GLU A 7 -45.64 -68.65 23.99
N SER A 8 -45.37 -69.47 25.02
CA SER A 8 -44.43 -70.61 25.00
C SER A 8 -45.10 -71.88 24.44
N PRO A 9 -44.35 -72.96 24.15
CA PRO A 9 -44.30 -74.04 25.14
C PRO A 9 -42.95 -74.80 25.29
N VAL A 10 -42.90 -75.53 26.41
CA VAL A 10 -41.87 -76.39 27.03
C VAL A 10 -41.89 -77.78 26.32
N SER A 11 -40.83 -78.61 26.16
CA SER A 11 -40.11 -79.35 27.20
C SER A 11 -39.05 -80.36 26.66
N HIS A 12 -38.03 -80.62 27.50
CA HIS A 12 -37.09 -81.78 27.63
C HIS A 12 -36.07 -82.06 26.50
N LYS A 13 -34.76 -82.30 26.75
CA LYS A 13 -34.13 -83.18 27.76
C LYS A 13 -32.59 -82.95 27.83
N LYS A 14 -32.03 -82.99 29.05
CA LYS A 14 -30.66 -83.40 29.52
C LYS A 14 -29.43 -83.12 28.61
N THR A 15 -28.32 -82.55 29.09
CA THR A 15 -27.41 -83.07 30.15
C THR A 15 -26.37 -81.99 30.54
N GLU A 16 -25.97 -81.97 31.82
CA GLU A 16 -24.74 -81.48 32.49
C GLU A 16 -23.80 -80.51 31.74
N SER A 17 -23.28 -79.42 32.31
CA SER A 17 -22.56 -79.33 33.59
C SER A 17 -22.27 -77.88 33.97
N SER A 18 -22.39 -77.58 35.27
CA SER A 18 -21.60 -76.64 36.08
C SER A 18 -21.01 -75.39 35.40
N ASP A 19 -21.58 -74.22 35.65
CA ASP A 19 -20.88 -72.95 35.49
C ASP A 19 -20.93 -72.14 36.78
N ASN A 20 -19.73 -71.92 37.33
CA ASN A 20 -19.47 -71.22 38.57
C ASN A 20 -19.20 -69.75 38.19
N SER A 21 -19.90 -68.84 38.86
CA SER A 21 -19.84 -67.40 38.64
C SER A 21 -18.41 -66.84 38.65
N THR A 22 -18.01 -66.17 37.56
CA THR A 22 -16.83 -65.29 37.51
C THR A 22 -17.28 -63.83 37.31
N PRO A 23 -16.73 -62.84 38.03
CA PRO A 23 -17.09 -61.43 37.88
C PRO A 23 -16.72 -60.89 36.49
N GLN A 24 -17.58 -60.06 35.91
CA GLN A 24 -17.31 -59.32 34.67
C GLN A 24 -16.05 -58.47 34.83
N GLU A 25 -15.03 -58.85 34.07
CA GLU A 25 -13.83 -58.08 33.80
C GLU A 25 -14.24 -56.81 33.04
N GLN A 26 -14.09 -55.65 33.67
CA GLN A 26 -14.18 -54.36 32.98
C GLN A 26 -13.06 -54.32 31.93
N SER A 27 -13.43 -54.38 30.66
CA SER A 27 -12.55 -54.07 29.54
C SER A 27 -11.83 -52.75 29.80
N PRO A 28 -10.49 -52.69 29.80
CA PRO A 28 -9.80 -51.42 29.89
C PRO A 28 -10.14 -50.62 28.65
N GLU A 29 -10.73 -49.44 28.87
CA GLU A 29 -10.92 -48.41 27.85
C GLU A 29 -9.56 -48.16 27.21
N LYS A 30 -9.38 -48.58 25.95
CA LYS A 30 -8.15 -48.31 25.19
C LYS A 30 -8.05 -46.80 25.02
N THR A 31 -7.38 -46.13 25.95
CA THR A 31 -6.79 -44.82 25.73
C THR A 31 -5.98 -44.92 24.45
N LYS A 32 -6.44 -44.29 23.37
CA LYS A 32 -5.65 -44.13 22.15
C LYS A 32 -4.40 -43.34 22.53
N THR A 33 -3.31 -44.04 22.81
CA THR A 33 -1.99 -43.45 22.94
C THR A 33 -1.64 -42.83 21.59
N ILE A 34 -1.45 -41.51 21.57
CA ILE A 34 -0.85 -40.83 20.42
C ILE A 34 0.54 -41.44 20.26
N PRO A 35 0.89 -42.01 19.08
CA PRO A 35 2.21 -42.56 18.88
C PRO A 35 3.25 -41.45 19.11
N THR A 36 4.27 -41.74 19.91
CA THR A 36 5.41 -40.83 20.12
C THR A 36 6.17 -40.70 18.82
N LEU A 37 6.35 -39.47 18.34
CA LEU A 37 7.18 -39.20 17.17
C LEU A 37 8.65 -39.28 17.59
N GLU A 38 9.36 -40.23 17.01
CA GLU A 38 10.80 -40.37 17.15
C GLU A 38 11.37 -40.75 15.79
N LEU A 39 12.14 -39.83 15.21
CA LEU A 39 12.85 -40.04 13.95
C LEU A 39 14.33 -39.75 14.20
N GLY A 40 15.20 -40.59 13.66
CA GLY A 40 16.64 -40.29 13.59
C GLY A 40 16.93 -38.98 12.85
N ALA A 41 18.21 -38.64 12.72
CA ALA A 41 18.60 -37.58 11.78
C ALA A 41 18.00 -37.88 10.40
N PHE A 42 17.36 -36.88 9.81
CA PHE A 42 16.70 -37.00 8.51
C PHE A 42 17.36 -36.06 7.51
N GLU A 43 17.72 -36.62 6.35
CA GLU A 43 18.28 -35.90 5.22
C GLU A 43 17.42 -36.15 3.97
N LEU A 44 17.06 -35.08 3.29
CA LEU A 44 16.42 -35.08 1.99
C LEU A 44 17.25 -34.22 1.06
N SER A 45 17.65 -34.74 -0.08
CA SER A 45 18.59 -34.06 -0.97
C SER A 45 18.08 -34.03 -2.41
N GLN A 46 18.31 -32.89 -3.08
CA GLN A 46 18.00 -32.67 -4.51
C GLN A 46 16.53 -32.89 -4.89
N VAL A 47 15.59 -32.62 -3.99
CA VAL A 47 14.16 -32.71 -4.32
C VAL A 47 13.76 -31.56 -5.24
N THR A 48 13.02 -31.91 -6.30
CA THR A 48 12.42 -30.94 -7.21
C THR A 48 10.92 -31.15 -7.27
N ILE A 49 10.16 -30.10 -7.00
CA ILE A 49 8.70 -30.09 -7.10
C ILE A 49 8.33 -29.05 -8.15
N ARG A 50 7.63 -29.47 -9.20
CA ARG A 50 7.13 -28.58 -10.25
C ARG A 50 5.60 -28.57 -10.22
N TYR A 51 5.04 -27.38 -10.11
CA TYR A 51 3.61 -27.12 -10.20
C TYR A 51 3.33 -26.22 -11.41
N GLU A 52 2.35 -26.59 -12.22
CA GLU A 52 1.97 -25.86 -13.41
C GLU A 52 0.49 -25.53 -13.34
N ASP A 53 0.17 -24.24 -13.27
CA ASP A 53 -1.20 -23.76 -13.36
C ASP A 53 -1.58 -23.60 -14.83
N GLN A 54 -2.36 -24.56 -15.32
CA GLN A 54 -2.82 -24.59 -16.71
C GLN A 54 -3.79 -23.46 -17.06
N GLN A 55 -4.45 -22.82 -16.10
CA GLN A 55 -5.37 -21.71 -16.36
C GLN A 55 -4.62 -20.41 -16.65
N THR A 56 -3.53 -20.18 -15.91
CA THR A 56 -2.73 -18.95 -16.04
C THR A 56 -1.44 -19.15 -16.84
N ALA A 57 -1.15 -20.38 -17.26
CA ALA A 57 0.10 -20.79 -17.88
C ALA A 57 1.35 -20.39 -17.05
N LYS A 58 1.21 -20.36 -15.72
CA LYS A 58 2.30 -20.08 -14.79
C LYS A 58 2.92 -21.38 -14.30
N VAL A 59 4.24 -21.41 -14.21
CA VAL A 59 4.99 -22.53 -13.65
C VAL A 59 5.65 -22.05 -12.36
N PHE A 60 5.56 -22.89 -11.33
CA PHE A 60 6.26 -22.73 -10.07
C PHE A 60 7.11 -23.99 -9.86
N GLU A 61 8.39 -23.80 -9.59
CA GLU A 61 9.33 -24.89 -9.36
C GLU A 61 10.09 -24.62 -8.06
N LEU A 62 10.04 -25.59 -7.15
CA LEU A 62 10.94 -25.69 -6.02
C LEU A 62 12.04 -26.65 -6.45
N LYS A 63 13.24 -26.14 -6.68
CA LYS A 63 14.39 -26.89 -7.20
C LYS A 63 15.47 -27.01 -6.13
N ASP A 64 16.26 -28.07 -6.21
CA ASP A 64 17.43 -28.30 -5.36
C ASP A 64 17.07 -28.19 -3.87
N LEU A 65 15.89 -28.68 -3.49
CA LEU A 65 15.48 -28.73 -2.09
C LEU A 65 16.33 -29.74 -1.35
N ASN A 66 17.12 -29.22 -0.41
CA ASN A 66 17.89 -29.98 0.56
C ASN A 66 17.34 -29.65 1.95
N ILE A 67 17.14 -30.66 2.77
CA ILE A 67 16.66 -30.57 4.15
C ILE A 67 17.58 -31.47 4.98
N GLN A 68 18.14 -30.91 6.04
CA GLN A 68 18.92 -31.66 7.02
C GLN A 68 18.38 -31.33 8.41
N THR A 69 18.16 -32.36 9.21
CA THR A 69 17.69 -32.23 10.59
C THR A 69 18.49 -33.12 11.52
N ASP A 70 18.59 -32.70 12.78
CA ASP A 70 19.06 -33.55 13.86
C ASP A 70 18.02 -34.63 14.22
N HIS A 71 18.22 -35.32 15.34
CA HIS A 71 17.24 -36.25 15.88
C HIS A 71 15.92 -35.53 16.20
N VAL A 72 14.81 -35.99 15.62
CA VAL A 72 13.49 -35.40 15.81
C VAL A 72 12.73 -36.21 16.86
N GLN A 73 12.43 -35.58 17.99
CA GLN A 73 11.65 -36.18 19.07
C GLN A 73 10.51 -35.26 19.50
N ASP A 74 9.34 -35.85 19.79
CA ASP A 74 8.20 -35.11 20.33
C ASP A 74 8.56 -34.36 21.62
N GLY A 75 8.23 -33.07 21.69
CA GLY A 75 8.48 -32.18 22.82
C GLY A 75 9.92 -31.68 22.95
N GLN A 76 10.83 -32.06 22.06
CA GLN A 76 12.23 -31.60 22.08
C GLN A 76 12.54 -30.73 20.86
N SER A 77 13.41 -29.74 21.06
CA SER A 77 13.92 -28.90 19.97
C SER A 77 14.95 -29.65 19.14
N PHE A 78 14.89 -29.51 17.82
CA PHE A 78 15.88 -30.03 16.88
C PHE A 78 16.23 -28.97 15.83
N HIS A 79 17.49 -28.98 15.37
CA HIS A 79 17.95 -28.01 14.38
C HIS A 79 17.49 -28.42 12.97
N LEU A 80 17.03 -27.45 12.17
CA LEU A 80 16.69 -27.61 10.76
C LEU A 80 17.57 -26.68 9.91
N GLN A 81 18.20 -27.26 8.90
CA GLN A 81 18.85 -26.53 7.81
C GLN A 81 18.19 -26.90 6.49
N SER A 82 17.94 -25.92 5.63
CA SER A 82 17.44 -26.16 4.29
C SER A 82 18.02 -25.20 3.27
N LYS A 83 18.25 -25.70 2.06
CA LYS A 83 18.63 -24.90 0.89
C LYS A 83 17.68 -25.27 -0.23
N PHE A 84 17.16 -24.27 -0.93
CA PHE A 84 16.25 -24.50 -2.05
C PHE A 84 16.17 -23.29 -2.96
N THR A 85 15.81 -23.52 -4.23
CA THR A 85 15.57 -22.46 -5.21
C THR A 85 14.10 -22.44 -5.56
N LEU A 86 13.43 -21.30 -5.36
CA LEU A 86 12.09 -21.06 -5.87
C LEU A 86 12.19 -20.39 -7.23
N ILE A 87 11.56 -20.97 -8.25
CA ILE A 87 11.47 -20.43 -9.59
C ILE A 87 10.01 -20.22 -9.92
N SER A 88 9.65 -19.03 -10.39
CA SER A 88 8.34 -18.76 -10.96
C SER A 88 8.51 -18.17 -12.34
N SER A 89 7.84 -18.73 -13.33
CA SER A 89 7.81 -18.19 -14.69
C SER A 89 6.36 -17.98 -15.15
N GLY A 90 6.13 -16.86 -15.83
CA GLY A 90 4.85 -16.54 -16.46
C GLY A 90 4.95 -16.47 -17.99
N SER A 91 3.81 -16.32 -18.65
CA SER A 91 3.66 -16.26 -20.12
C SER A 91 4.54 -15.25 -20.85
N ASN A 92 5.08 -14.26 -20.13
CA ASN A 92 5.84 -13.14 -20.69
C ASN A 92 7.36 -13.36 -20.64
N ASN A 93 7.84 -14.60 -20.42
CA ASN A 93 9.26 -14.93 -20.21
C ASN A 93 9.93 -14.21 -19.02
N ASN A 94 9.16 -13.58 -18.13
CA ASN A 94 9.68 -13.10 -16.86
C ASN A 94 9.79 -14.27 -15.90
N THR A 95 11.02 -14.58 -15.51
CA THR A 95 11.33 -15.58 -14.50
C THR A 95 11.80 -14.87 -13.24
N LEU A 96 11.19 -15.21 -12.11
CA LEU A 96 11.71 -14.96 -10.77
C LEU A 96 12.48 -16.21 -10.33
N SER A 97 13.71 -16.04 -9.87
CA SER A 97 14.50 -17.08 -9.24
C SER A 97 14.98 -16.58 -7.88
N VAL A 98 14.70 -17.33 -6.83
CA VAL A 98 15.06 -16.99 -5.45
C VAL A 98 15.82 -18.16 -4.86
N HIS A 99 17.11 -17.98 -4.59
CA HIS A 99 17.92 -18.98 -3.89
C HIS A 99 17.79 -18.71 -2.40
N ASN A 100 17.42 -19.74 -1.64
CA ASN A 100 17.14 -19.62 -0.22
C ASN A 100 18.06 -20.54 0.59
N THR A 101 18.53 -20.02 1.73
CA THR A 101 19.12 -20.81 2.82
C THR A 101 18.33 -20.50 4.08
N LEU A 102 17.78 -21.54 4.69
CA LEU A 102 16.94 -21.50 5.88
C LEU A 102 17.64 -22.23 7.02
N GLU A 103 17.70 -21.59 8.19
CA GLU A 103 18.13 -22.19 9.45
C GLU A 103 17.11 -21.84 10.53
N THR A 104 16.77 -22.80 11.40
CA THR A 104 15.87 -22.59 12.55
C THR A 104 15.93 -23.77 13.51
N ASP A 105 15.62 -23.53 14.78
CA ASP A 105 15.37 -24.58 15.77
C ASP A 105 13.86 -24.83 15.87
N ILE A 106 13.44 -26.08 15.64
CA ILE A 106 12.04 -26.48 15.63
C ILE A 106 11.70 -27.25 16.89
N LEU A 107 10.63 -26.85 17.58
CA LEU A 107 10.00 -27.67 18.61
C LEU A 107 8.61 -28.11 18.14
N LEU A 108 8.43 -29.42 18.01
CA LEU A 108 7.15 -30.06 17.74
C LEU A 108 6.65 -30.71 19.03
N ALA A 109 5.59 -30.16 19.64
CA ALA A 109 4.93 -30.76 20.80
C ALA A 109 3.54 -31.23 20.41
N LEU A 110 3.43 -32.49 19.96
CA LEU A 110 2.20 -33.09 19.44
C LEU A 110 1.10 -33.18 20.51
N SER A 111 1.47 -33.50 21.75
CA SER A 111 0.54 -33.56 22.88
C SER A 111 -0.05 -32.19 23.24
N ALA A 112 0.78 -31.14 23.21
CA ALA A 112 0.34 -29.75 23.40
C ALA A 112 -0.30 -29.14 22.14
N LYS A 113 -0.07 -29.78 20.98
CA LYS A 113 -0.40 -29.29 19.63
C LYS A 113 0.25 -27.94 19.33
N THR A 114 1.52 -27.81 19.68
CA THR A 114 2.30 -26.59 19.49
C THR A 114 3.45 -26.84 18.53
N LEU A 115 3.67 -25.90 17.61
CA LEU A 115 4.87 -25.81 16.77
C LEU A 115 5.58 -24.49 17.10
N LYS A 116 6.86 -24.55 17.44
CA LYS A 116 7.72 -23.36 17.57
C LYS A 116 8.83 -23.40 16.53
N LEU A 117 9.13 -22.23 15.98
CA LEU A 117 10.31 -21.93 15.18
C LEU A 117 11.08 -20.86 15.96
N ASP A 118 12.17 -21.26 16.60
CA ASP A 118 13.08 -20.34 17.27
C ASP A 118 14.29 -20.08 16.36
N ASN A 119 14.89 -18.89 16.47
CA ASN A 119 16.07 -18.49 15.70
C ASN A 119 15.90 -18.67 14.18
N LEU A 120 14.72 -18.37 13.65
CA LEU A 120 14.46 -18.42 12.21
C LEU A 120 15.44 -17.46 11.52
N SER A 121 16.11 -17.94 10.48
CA SER A 121 17.02 -17.19 9.61
C SER A 121 16.84 -17.70 8.19
N LEU A 122 16.18 -16.92 7.36
CA LEU A 122 15.99 -17.16 5.94
C LEU A 122 16.77 -16.11 5.15
N ASN A 123 17.83 -16.56 4.49
CA ASN A 123 18.64 -15.75 3.58
C ASN A 123 18.22 -16.04 2.15
N SER A 124 17.82 -15.00 1.42
CA SER A 124 17.30 -15.09 0.07
C SER A 124 18.15 -14.25 -0.89
N LEU A 125 18.52 -14.83 -2.03
CA LEU A 125 19.12 -14.11 -3.16
C LEU A 125 18.13 -14.11 -4.32
N ILE A 126 17.57 -12.93 -4.61
CA ILE A 126 16.47 -12.71 -5.55
C ILE A 126 17.02 -12.24 -6.89
N LYS A 127 16.60 -12.91 -7.97
CA LYS A 127 16.89 -12.53 -9.36
C LYS A 127 15.59 -12.49 -10.15
N GLY A 128 15.35 -11.42 -10.90
CA GLY A 128 14.15 -11.26 -11.73
C GLY A 128 13.37 -9.98 -11.46
N PHE A 129 12.38 -9.67 -12.28
CA PHE A 129 11.60 -8.42 -12.22
C PHE A 129 12.44 -7.14 -12.21
N GLY A 130 13.59 -7.13 -12.91
CA GLY A 130 14.51 -5.98 -12.94
C GLY A 130 15.49 -5.93 -11.77
N LEU A 131 15.31 -6.78 -10.75
CA LEU A 131 16.26 -6.96 -9.65
C LEU A 131 17.41 -7.87 -10.10
N GLN A 132 18.63 -7.45 -9.80
CA GLN A 132 19.85 -8.20 -10.05
C GLN A 132 20.49 -8.56 -8.71
N ASP A 133 20.41 -9.84 -8.35
CA ASP A 133 21.08 -10.43 -7.18
C ASP A 133 20.79 -9.67 -5.87
N THR A 134 19.53 -9.30 -5.67
CA THR A 134 19.09 -8.60 -4.45
C THR A 134 19.06 -9.57 -3.28
N ALA A 135 19.90 -9.31 -2.27
CA ALA A 135 19.89 -10.07 -1.03
C ALA A 135 18.78 -9.55 -0.10
N ALA A 136 18.06 -10.48 0.53
CA ALA A 136 17.11 -10.21 1.60
C ALA A 136 17.29 -11.24 2.73
N THR A 137 17.13 -10.81 3.98
CA THR A 137 17.17 -11.71 5.14
C THR A 137 15.91 -11.53 5.96
N LEU A 138 15.26 -12.63 6.31
CA LEU A 138 14.14 -12.68 7.24
C LEU A 138 14.59 -13.45 8.48
N ALA A 139 14.48 -12.83 9.65
CA ALA A 139 14.80 -13.45 10.92
C ALA A 139 13.66 -13.30 11.93
N GLY A 140 13.63 -14.14 12.96
CA GLY A 140 12.74 -13.97 14.11
C GLY A 140 12.29 -15.29 14.72
N ASN A 141 11.14 -15.27 15.41
CA ASN A 141 10.57 -16.46 16.02
C ASN A 141 9.07 -16.56 15.71
N ALA A 142 8.57 -17.79 15.60
CA ALA A 142 7.16 -18.07 15.39
C ALA A 142 6.68 -19.18 16.34
N MET A 143 5.44 -19.06 16.80
CA MET A 143 4.76 -20.10 17.56
C MET A 143 3.34 -20.27 17.03
N ILE A 144 2.96 -21.50 16.76
CA ILE A 144 1.61 -21.89 16.36
C ILE A 144 1.06 -22.81 17.45
N ASP A 145 0.01 -22.37 18.14
CA ASP A 145 -0.78 -23.17 19.05
C ASP A 145 -2.05 -23.61 18.32
N LEU A 146 -2.14 -24.87 17.95
CA LEU A 146 -3.30 -25.42 17.24
C LEU A 146 -4.49 -25.64 18.18
N SER A 147 -4.27 -25.78 19.48
CA SER A 147 -5.34 -25.96 20.47
C SER A 147 -6.03 -24.63 20.77
N GLY A 148 -5.25 -23.60 21.09
CA GLY A 148 -5.72 -22.23 21.29
C GLY A 148 -5.99 -21.47 19.98
N LYS A 149 -5.62 -22.06 18.83
CA LYS A 149 -5.72 -21.47 17.49
C LYS A 149 -4.99 -20.13 17.33
N ASN A 150 -3.85 -20.00 17.99
CA ASN A 150 -3.09 -18.76 18.04
C ASN A 150 -1.80 -18.89 17.22
N ILE A 151 -1.38 -17.79 16.60
CA ILE A 151 -0.06 -17.61 16.00
C ILE A 151 0.59 -16.42 16.68
N THR A 152 1.84 -16.56 17.09
CA THR A 152 2.66 -15.46 17.61
C THR A 152 3.93 -15.35 16.80
N LEU A 153 4.24 -14.13 16.37
CA LEU A 153 5.46 -13.75 15.67
C LEU A 153 6.21 -12.75 16.54
N THR A 154 7.45 -13.07 16.92
CA THR A 154 8.24 -12.24 17.85
C THR A 154 9.60 -11.93 17.26
N GLY A 155 9.98 -10.66 17.27
CA GLY A 155 11.26 -10.18 16.77
C GLY A 155 11.44 -10.44 15.28
N ILE A 156 10.36 -10.35 14.48
CA ILE A 156 10.47 -10.50 13.03
C ILE A 156 11.29 -9.33 12.50
N SER A 157 12.35 -9.61 11.74
CA SER A 157 13.15 -8.61 11.06
C SER A 157 13.36 -9.01 9.61
N LEU A 158 12.96 -8.14 8.68
CA LEU A 158 13.22 -8.27 7.24
C LEU A 158 14.22 -7.20 6.84
N ASN A 159 15.36 -7.58 6.27
CA ASN A 159 16.39 -6.64 5.82
C ASN A 159 16.70 -6.85 4.34
N SER A 160 16.89 -5.75 3.61
CA SER A 160 17.39 -5.77 2.24
C SER A 160 18.16 -4.48 1.94
N GLY A 161 19.48 -4.59 1.78
CA GLY A 161 20.35 -3.42 1.67
C GLY A 161 20.26 -2.54 2.92
N LYS A 162 19.77 -1.30 2.75
CA LYS A 162 19.54 -0.34 3.85
C LYS A 162 18.12 -0.38 4.43
N LEU A 163 17.18 -1.06 3.77
CA LEU A 163 15.84 -1.26 4.30
C LEU A 163 15.90 -2.28 5.44
N SER A 164 15.31 -1.92 6.57
CA SER A 164 15.06 -2.81 7.70
C SER A 164 13.61 -2.63 8.14
N VAL A 165 12.87 -3.73 8.26
CA VAL A 165 11.50 -3.77 8.75
C VAL A 165 11.47 -4.69 9.95
N GLN A 166 10.96 -4.20 11.07
CA GLN A 166 10.81 -4.96 12.31
C GLN A 166 9.32 -5.08 12.63
N ALA A 167 8.89 -6.27 13.05
CA ALA A 167 7.50 -6.50 13.39
C ALA A 167 7.32 -7.53 14.51
N ASN A 168 6.27 -7.34 15.28
CA ASN A 168 5.71 -8.34 16.18
C ASN A 168 4.23 -8.48 15.88
N ALA A 169 3.70 -9.69 15.92
CA ALA A 169 2.28 -9.91 15.64
C ALA A 169 1.73 -11.09 16.43
N THR A 170 0.45 -11.01 16.78
CA THR A 170 -0.34 -12.13 17.28
C THR A 170 -1.59 -12.26 16.44
N VAL A 171 -1.89 -13.47 16.00
CA VAL A 171 -3.17 -13.84 15.39
C VAL A 171 -3.90 -14.75 16.37
N SER A 172 -5.13 -14.40 16.72
CA SER A 172 -6.01 -15.20 17.56
C SER A 172 -7.17 -15.77 16.76
N ASP A 173 -7.50 -17.03 17.05
CA ASP A 173 -8.46 -17.84 16.30
C ASP A 173 -8.22 -17.78 14.78
N PHE A 174 -7.14 -18.40 14.29
CA PHE A 174 -6.84 -18.40 12.84
C PHE A 174 -7.95 -18.97 11.94
N SER A 175 -9.02 -19.58 12.50
CA SER A 175 -10.23 -19.95 11.76
C SER A 175 -11.14 -18.75 11.45
N ASN A 176 -11.16 -17.74 12.33
CA ASN A 176 -11.82 -16.46 12.16
C ASN A 176 -10.87 -15.37 12.72
N PRO A 177 -9.79 -15.06 11.99
CA PRO A 177 -8.62 -14.42 12.55
C PRO A 177 -8.91 -12.99 13.02
N THR A 178 -8.54 -12.73 14.26
CA THR A 178 -8.23 -11.38 14.74
C THR A 178 -6.73 -11.26 14.87
N PHE A 179 -6.17 -10.10 14.59
CA PHE A 179 -4.74 -9.88 14.66
C PHE A 179 -4.41 -8.56 15.31
N LYS A 180 -3.23 -8.47 15.88
CA LYS A 180 -2.64 -7.23 16.40
C LYS A 180 -1.12 -7.31 16.40
N GLY A 181 -0.45 -6.17 16.38
CA GLY A 181 0.99 -6.11 16.36
C GLY A 181 1.53 -4.70 16.24
N ASN A 182 2.84 -4.63 16.08
CA ASN A 182 3.56 -3.39 15.80
C ASN A 182 4.49 -3.59 14.61
N LEU A 183 4.77 -2.50 13.92
CA LEU A 183 5.70 -2.44 12.80
C LEU A 183 6.59 -1.20 12.95
N LEU A 184 7.88 -1.38 12.70
CA LEU A 184 8.89 -0.33 12.72
C LEU A 184 9.78 -0.45 11.48
N VAL A 185 9.97 0.66 10.80
CA VAL A 185 10.93 0.85 9.73
C VAL A 185 11.83 2.00 10.17
N PRO A 186 13.04 1.71 10.67
CA PRO A 186 14.00 2.74 11.07
C PRO A 186 14.38 3.67 9.90
N GLU A 187 14.86 4.87 10.20
CA GLU A 187 15.22 5.86 9.18
C GLU A 187 16.19 5.31 8.12
N PHE A 188 15.84 5.48 6.85
CA PHE A 188 16.72 5.25 5.72
C PHE A 188 16.38 6.19 4.54
N SER A 189 17.26 6.24 3.53
CA SER A 189 16.95 6.93 2.27
C SER A 189 16.16 6.02 1.33
N LEU A 190 14.86 6.31 1.20
CA LEU A 190 13.95 5.59 0.31
C LEU A 190 14.31 5.84 -1.16
N GLY A 191 14.68 7.06 -1.55
CA GLY A 191 15.13 7.40 -2.90
C GLY A 191 16.34 6.56 -3.31
N ASN A 192 17.38 6.51 -2.47
CA ASN A 192 18.56 5.66 -2.74
C ASN A 192 18.19 4.18 -2.77
N PHE A 193 17.26 3.73 -1.93
CA PHE A 193 16.79 2.34 -1.96
C PHE A 193 16.11 2.02 -3.29
N LEU A 194 15.19 2.87 -3.76
CA LEU A 194 14.49 2.70 -5.04
C LEU A 194 15.47 2.70 -6.21
N GLU A 195 16.42 3.65 -6.23
CA GLU A 195 17.44 3.76 -7.28
C GLU A 195 18.35 2.53 -7.33
N ASN A 196 18.90 2.11 -6.18
CA ASN A 196 19.79 0.94 -6.09
C ASN A 196 19.09 -0.35 -6.53
N HIS A 197 17.78 -0.47 -6.31
CA HIS A 197 16.97 -1.61 -6.74
C HIS A 197 16.32 -1.41 -8.11
N LYS A 198 16.62 -0.31 -8.81
CA LYS A 198 16.07 0.04 -10.13
C LYS A 198 14.54 -0.01 -10.16
N LEU A 199 13.91 0.32 -9.04
CA LEU A 199 12.46 0.39 -8.94
C LEU A 199 11.95 1.65 -9.64
N PRO A 200 10.76 1.62 -10.28
CA PRO A 200 10.22 2.78 -10.96
C PRO A 200 10.05 3.96 -10.00
N GLN A 201 10.63 5.11 -10.35
CA GLN A 201 10.48 6.36 -9.62
C GLN A 201 10.09 7.50 -10.58
N PRO A 202 9.30 8.48 -10.13
CA PRO A 202 9.09 9.70 -10.89
C PRO A 202 10.41 10.40 -11.19
N LEU A 203 10.47 11.12 -12.31
CA LEU A 203 11.59 12.01 -12.61
C LEU A 203 11.38 13.29 -11.81
N TRP A 204 11.98 13.36 -10.63
CA TRP A 204 11.93 14.54 -9.77
C TRP A 204 12.67 15.72 -10.41
N GLU A 205 12.23 16.94 -10.14
CA GLU A 205 12.95 18.15 -10.56
C GLU A 205 14.29 18.32 -9.81
N ASP A 206 14.36 17.80 -8.58
CA ASP A 206 15.53 17.80 -7.70
C ASP A 206 15.65 16.44 -6.98
N ASP A 207 16.89 16.03 -6.67
CA ASP A 207 17.21 14.74 -6.02
C ASP A 207 16.94 14.75 -4.50
N SER A 208 16.33 15.81 -3.95
CA SER A 208 16.06 15.98 -2.52
C SER A 208 14.83 15.22 -2.00
N ALA A 209 14.06 14.59 -2.88
CA ALA A 209 12.89 13.80 -2.53
C ALA A 209 13.24 12.41 -1.99
N LEU A 210 12.48 11.95 -0.99
CA LEU A 210 12.52 10.60 -0.41
C LEU A 210 13.88 10.23 0.20
N GLN A 211 14.66 11.22 0.62
CA GLN A 211 15.99 11.02 1.21
C GLN A 211 15.94 10.62 2.68
N GLN A 212 14.85 10.90 3.38
CA GLN A 212 14.60 10.43 4.74
C GLN A 212 13.23 9.80 4.83
N PHE A 213 13.17 8.55 5.26
CA PHE A 213 11.93 7.84 5.55
C PHE A 213 12.09 7.01 6.82
N GLU A 214 11.26 7.28 7.82
CA GLU A 214 11.03 6.43 8.99
C GLU A 214 9.53 6.21 9.15
N PHE A 215 9.14 5.01 9.58
CA PHE A 215 7.73 4.71 9.82
C PHE A 215 7.57 3.77 11.00
N SER A 216 6.62 4.06 11.90
CA SER A 216 6.19 3.10 12.92
C SER A 216 4.69 3.14 13.09
N CYS A 217 4.07 2.01 13.40
CA CYS A 217 2.66 1.95 13.78
C CYS A 217 2.36 0.74 14.67
N ASP A 218 1.23 0.83 15.36
CA ASP A 218 0.51 -0.33 15.86
C ASP A 218 -0.59 -0.69 14.86
N PHE A 219 -0.89 -1.97 14.73
CA PHE A 219 -1.98 -2.46 13.89
C PHE A 219 -2.83 -3.47 14.63
N ALA A 220 -4.12 -3.51 14.32
CA ALA A 220 -5.06 -4.50 14.81
C ALA A 220 -6.21 -4.68 13.82
N GLY A 221 -6.93 -5.80 13.89
CA GLY A 221 -8.08 -5.99 13.02
C GLY A 221 -8.54 -7.42 12.87
N ASP A 222 -9.37 -7.63 11.87
CA ASP A 222 -9.90 -8.91 11.41
C ASP A 222 -10.05 -8.90 9.88
N MET A 223 -10.74 -9.89 9.32
CA MET A 223 -10.96 -9.99 7.87
C MET A 223 -11.85 -8.89 7.27
N LYS A 224 -12.53 -8.09 8.10
CA LYS A 224 -13.47 -7.02 7.69
C LYS A 224 -12.94 -5.63 7.97
N LYS A 225 -12.04 -5.47 8.92
CA LYS A 225 -11.51 -4.16 9.34
C LYS A 225 -10.05 -4.25 9.72
N ILE A 226 -9.24 -3.31 9.25
CA ILE A 226 -7.85 -3.11 9.66
C ILE A 226 -7.74 -1.72 10.26
N ASP A 227 -7.39 -1.66 11.55
CA ASP A 227 -7.05 -0.44 12.27
C ASP A 227 -5.53 -0.32 12.36
N VAL A 228 -5.00 0.83 11.98
CA VAL A 228 -3.59 1.21 12.13
C VAL A 228 -3.55 2.47 12.99
N SER A 229 -3.03 2.34 14.21
CA SER A 229 -2.95 3.40 15.20
C SER A 229 -1.50 3.79 15.46
N ASP A 230 -1.33 4.92 16.16
CA ASP A 230 -0.01 5.40 16.59
C ASP A 230 0.99 5.48 15.43
N ILE A 231 0.49 5.84 14.23
CA ILE A 231 1.34 6.07 13.07
C ILE A 231 2.27 7.20 13.42
N LYS A 232 3.57 6.99 13.23
CA LYS A 232 4.60 8.03 13.23
C LYS A 232 5.37 7.93 11.94
N ILE A 233 5.59 9.06 11.30
CA ILE A 233 6.32 9.13 10.03
C ILE A 233 7.37 10.24 10.10
N LEU A 234 8.56 9.95 9.59
CA LEU A 234 9.54 10.95 9.15
C LEU A 234 9.60 10.88 7.64
N LEU A 235 9.36 11.99 6.94
CA LEU A 235 9.51 12.07 5.50
C LEU A 235 10.22 13.37 5.12
N ASP A 236 11.47 13.27 4.65
CA ASP A 236 12.30 14.41 4.22
C ASP A 236 12.34 15.57 5.24
N GLY A 237 12.36 15.19 6.52
CA GLY A 237 12.35 16.09 7.66
C GLY A 237 10.97 16.44 8.22
N ALA A 238 9.88 16.12 7.54
CA ALA A 238 8.52 16.24 8.06
C ALA A 238 8.25 15.13 9.08
N HIS A 239 7.83 15.48 10.29
CA HIS A 239 7.34 14.55 11.29
C HIS A 239 5.82 14.58 11.30
N GLY A 240 5.22 13.41 11.33
CA GLY A 240 3.77 13.29 11.44
C GLY A 240 3.34 12.20 12.38
N ASN A 241 2.11 12.36 12.87
CA ASN A 241 1.42 11.35 13.65
C ASN A 241 -0.03 11.21 13.20
N GLY A 242 -0.56 9.98 13.26
CA GLY A 242 -1.88 9.74 12.71
C GLY A 242 -2.48 8.36 12.96
N SER A 243 -3.55 8.08 12.23
CA SER A 243 -4.26 6.81 12.23
C SER A 243 -4.86 6.54 10.86
N PHE A 244 -4.99 5.26 10.53
CA PHE A 244 -5.62 4.79 9.31
C PHE A 244 -6.57 3.63 9.62
N VAL A 245 -7.73 3.62 8.99
CA VAL A 245 -8.68 2.51 9.07
C VAL A 245 -9.09 2.08 7.66
N LEU A 246 -8.97 0.80 7.38
CA LEU A 246 -9.57 0.14 6.22
C LEU A 246 -10.79 -0.65 6.67
N ILE A 247 -11.94 -0.38 6.06
CA ILE A 247 -13.21 -1.08 6.28
C ILE A 247 -13.60 -1.81 5.00
N ASP A 248 -14.07 -3.04 5.14
CA ASP A 248 -14.48 -3.94 4.06
C ASP A 248 -13.44 -4.04 2.93
N PRO A 249 -12.40 -4.86 3.06
CA PRO A 249 -11.38 -5.04 2.01
C PRO A 249 -11.95 -5.44 0.63
N SER A 250 -13.17 -5.95 0.55
CA SER A 250 -13.84 -6.27 -0.72
C SER A 250 -14.47 -5.04 -1.39
N HIS A 251 -14.90 -4.05 -0.58
CA HIS A 251 -15.40 -2.75 -1.03
C HIS A 251 -14.77 -1.64 -0.17
N PRO A 252 -13.48 -1.36 -0.38
CA PRO A 252 -12.66 -0.67 0.60
C PRO A 252 -13.14 0.75 0.87
N ALA A 253 -13.38 1.04 2.15
CA ALA A 253 -13.57 2.38 2.66
C ALA A 253 -12.40 2.76 3.57
N TYR A 254 -11.83 3.94 3.35
CA TYR A 254 -10.64 4.42 4.04
C TYR A 254 -10.98 5.58 4.98
N ASP A 255 -10.53 5.56 6.22
CA ASP A 255 -10.52 6.72 7.12
C ASP A 255 -9.07 7.03 7.49
N PHE A 256 -8.58 8.20 7.09
CA PHE A 256 -7.20 8.61 7.32
C PHE A 256 -7.16 9.94 8.06
N LYS A 257 -6.39 9.97 9.15
CA LYS A 257 -6.15 11.17 9.96
C LYS A 257 -4.65 11.33 10.16
N MET A 258 -4.14 12.52 9.89
CA MET A 258 -2.71 12.80 10.03
C MET A 258 -2.50 14.26 10.41
N HIS A 259 -1.58 14.48 11.36
CA HIS A 259 -0.96 15.77 11.61
C HIS A 259 0.49 15.72 11.11
N LEU A 260 0.97 16.82 10.52
CA LEU A 260 2.36 17.01 10.10
C LEU A 260 2.89 18.36 10.63
N ASP A 261 4.12 18.38 11.13
CA ASP A 261 4.80 19.63 11.53
C ASP A 261 5.15 20.51 10.31
N ARG A 262 5.50 19.89 9.19
CA ARG A 262 5.78 20.56 7.92
C ARG A 262 5.51 19.68 6.72
N LEU A 263 5.27 20.29 5.57
CA LEU A 263 5.18 19.60 4.29
C LEU A 263 5.68 20.50 3.16
N ASP A 264 6.76 20.11 2.51
CA ASP A 264 7.29 20.81 1.34
C ASP A 264 6.95 20.01 0.07
N LEU A 265 5.89 20.42 -0.63
CA LEU A 265 5.44 19.76 -1.85
C LEU A 265 6.33 20.07 -3.05
N ASP A 266 7.17 21.11 -2.98
CA ASP A 266 8.08 21.46 -4.09
C ASP A 266 9.18 20.42 -4.26
N ARG A 267 9.54 19.72 -3.18
CA ARG A 267 10.47 18.58 -3.23
C ARG A 267 9.98 17.45 -4.13
N TYR A 268 8.67 17.28 -4.26
CA TYR A 268 8.07 16.20 -5.05
C TYR A 268 7.60 16.68 -6.42
N ALA A 269 8.07 17.84 -6.88
CA ALA A 269 7.80 18.29 -8.24
C ALA A 269 8.44 17.31 -9.24
N THR A 270 7.70 16.98 -10.30
CA THR A 270 8.16 16.04 -11.33
C THR A 270 8.31 16.75 -12.66
N ILE A 271 9.34 16.35 -13.41
CA ILE A 271 9.52 16.77 -14.80
C ILE A 271 8.48 16.01 -15.62
N VAL A 272 7.38 16.68 -15.97
CA VAL A 272 6.38 16.10 -16.87
C VAL A 272 6.97 16.02 -18.27
N HIS A 273 7.63 14.91 -18.61
CA HIS A 273 7.93 14.59 -19.99
C HIS A 273 6.61 14.33 -20.72
N LYS A 274 6.24 15.27 -21.59
CA LYS A 274 5.24 15.07 -22.65
C LYS A 274 5.56 13.74 -23.32
N SER A 275 4.70 12.73 -23.12
CA SER A 275 4.90 11.37 -23.62
C SER A 275 5.48 11.39 -25.04
N GLU A 276 6.76 11.03 -25.16
CA GLU A 276 7.27 10.57 -26.43
C GLU A 276 6.63 9.23 -26.69
N THR A 277 5.78 9.21 -27.70
CA THR A 277 5.22 8.02 -28.32
C THR A 277 6.34 6.99 -28.50
N ILE A 278 6.28 5.89 -27.74
CA ILE A 278 7.09 4.70 -27.98
C ILE A 278 6.76 4.25 -29.41
N SER A 279 7.62 4.65 -30.33
CA SER A 279 7.62 4.16 -31.70
C SER A 279 8.26 2.80 -31.63
N THR A 280 7.46 1.74 -31.68
CA THR A 280 7.93 0.38 -31.93
C THR A 280 8.72 0.37 -33.23
N GLN A 281 10.05 0.41 -33.14
CA GLN A 281 10.93 0.08 -34.25
C GLN A 281 10.81 -1.41 -34.54
N ASN A 282 9.93 -1.75 -35.48
CA ASN A 282 10.03 -3.00 -36.20
C ASN A 282 11.06 -2.81 -37.32
N LYS A 283 12.18 -3.53 -37.21
CA LYS A 283 13.13 -3.73 -38.30
C LYS A 283 12.52 -4.69 -39.32
N THR A 284 12.27 -4.22 -40.55
CA THR A 284 12.42 -5.03 -41.77
C THR A 284 12.82 -4.15 -42.95
N ASN A 285 13.79 -4.64 -43.73
CA ASN A 285 14.32 -4.04 -44.95
C ASN A 285 13.27 -3.94 -46.08
N GLY A 286 13.37 -2.88 -46.91
CA GLY A 286 12.92 -2.91 -48.31
C GLY A 286 12.33 -1.62 -48.87
N SER A 287 13.15 -0.85 -49.61
CA SER A 287 12.83 -0.15 -50.87
C SER A 287 11.78 1.00 -50.91
N VAL A 288 12.25 2.18 -51.34
CA VAL A 288 11.53 3.45 -51.68
C VAL A 288 11.11 3.37 -53.17
N PRO A 289 10.02 4.03 -53.73
CA PRO A 289 9.82 5.48 -53.63
C PRO A 289 8.41 6.14 -53.68
N LYS A 290 8.33 7.32 -53.00
CA LYS A 290 7.68 8.65 -53.30
C LYS A 290 6.29 8.62 -53.98
N VAL A 291 5.21 9.31 -53.54
CA VAL A 291 4.97 10.77 -53.34
C VAL A 291 3.58 10.94 -52.67
N ALA A 292 3.40 11.91 -51.75
CA ALA A 292 2.28 12.89 -51.71
C ALA A 292 1.91 13.37 -50.28
N ASN A 293 2.45 14.54 -49.93
CA ASN A 293 1.76 15.70 -49.35
C ASN A 293 0.59 15.48 -48.35
N VAL A 294 0.84 15.63 -47.04
CA VAL A 294 -0.17 16.19 -46.10
C VAL A 294 0.49 17.12 -45.08
N LYS A 295 0.15 18.41 -45.26
CA LYS A 295 0.05 19.52 -44.30
C LYS A 295 0.51 19.26 -42.85
N SER A 296 1.48 20.08 -42.45
CA SER A 296 1.73 20.48 -41.07
C SER A 296 0.43 20.89 -40.36
N THR A 297 0.07 20.14 -39.32
CA THR A 297 -0.94 20.55 -38.34
C THR A 297 -0.25 21.06 -37.07
N PRO A 298 -0.77 22.12 -36.42
CA PRO A 298 -0.11 22.71 -35.25
C PRO A 298 -0.15 21.74 -34.06
N SER A 299 1.01 21.46 -33.47
CA SER A 299 1.27 20.56 -32.34
C SER A 299 0.76 21.09 -30.97
N GLY A 300 -0.42 21.74 -30.96
CA GLY A 300 -1.01 22.36 -29.76
C GLY A 300 -2.24 21.65 -29.18
N LYS A 301 -2.90 20.76 -29.91
CA LYS A 301 -4.21 20.18 -29.51
C LYS A 301 -4.14 18.86 -28.72
N ALA A 302 -2.99 18.17 -28.69
CA ALA A 302 -2.90 16.83 -28.11
C ALA A 302 -2.78 16.82 -26.58
N ALA A 303 -2.08 17.79 -25.98
CA ALA A 303 -1.95 17.90 -24.51
C ALA A 303 -3.21 18.45 -23.83
N SER A 304 -4.08 19.05 -24.62
CA SER A 304 -5.23 19.82 -24.16
C SER A 304 -6.41 18.87 -23.83
N LEU A 305 -6.62 17.87 -24.68
CA LEU A 305 -7.72 16.89 -24.58
C LEU A 305 -7.41 15.67 -23.69
N GLN A 306 -6.28 15.65 -22.98
CA GLN A 306 -5.95 14.52 -22.11
C GLN A 306 -6.94 14.44 -20.94
N PRO A 307 -7.44 13.23 -20.61
CA PRO A 307 -8.35 13.04 -19.49
C PRO A 307 -7.65 13.41 -18.17
N LEU A 308 -8.26 14.28 -17.38
CA LEU A 308 -7.72 14.75 -16.09
C LEU A 308 -8.10 13.85 -14.91
N PHE A 309 -9.33 13.34 -14.94
CA PHE A 309 -9.93 12.56 -13.86
C PHE A 309 -9.97 11.07 -14.23
N PRO A 310 -9.36 10.19 -13.42
CA PRO A 310 -9.47 8.75 -13.59
C PRO A 310 -10.85 8.27 -13.10
N MET A 311 -11.88 8.43 -13.94
CA MET A 311 -13.29 8.26 -13.57
C MET A 311 -13.62 6.92 -12.90
N GLU A 312 -13.08 5.81 -13.43
CA GLU A 312 -13.33 4.47 -12.87
C GLU A 312 -12.75 4.29 -11.46
N LEU A 313 -11.59 4.89 -11.19
CA LEU A 313 -10.98 4.88 -9.87
C LEU A 313 -11.80 5.75 -8.90
N LEU A 314 -12.12 6.98 -9.31
CA LEU A 314 -12.86 7.94 -8.48
C LEU A 314 -14.27 7.46 -8.12
N ARG A 315 -14.92 6.65 -8.98
CA ARG A 315 -16.23 6.05 -8.67
C ARG A 315 -16.17 4.96 -7.61
N LYS A 316 -15.06 4.21 -7.56
CA LYS A 316 -14.85 3.12 -6.58
C LYS A 316 -14.24 3.62 -5.27
N LEU A 317 -13.73 4.84 -5.25
CA LEU A 317 -13.03 5.40 -4.11
C LEU A 317 -14.05 5.82 -3.03
N HIS A 318 -13.97 5.17 -1.87
CA HIS A 318 -14.71 5.54 -0.67
C HIS A 318 -13.71 5.94 0.42
N PHE A 319 -13.70 7.20 0.83
CA PHE A 319 -12.72 7.68 1.82
C PHE A 319 -13.20 8.86 2.66
N GLN A 320 -12.56 9.03 3.81
CA GLN A 320 -12.50 10.22 4.63
C GLN A 320 -11.03 10.57 4.89
N LEU A 321 -10.69 11.84 4.77
CA LEU A 321 -9.36 12.39 4.95
C LEU A 321 -9.46 13.59 5.88
N ASP A 322 -8.70 13.56 6.97
CA ASP A 322 -8.45 14.68 7.87
C ASP A 322 -6.94 14.91 7.96
N LEU A 323 -6.45 16.02 7.41
CA LEU A 323 -5.04 16.35 7.35
C LEU A 323 -4.82 17.75 7.90
N ASP A 324 -4.02 17.84 8.96
CA ASP A 324 -3.55 19.09 9.54
C ASP A 324 -2.04 19.24 9.29
N VAL A 325 -1.60 20.41 8.84
CA VAL A 325 -0.17 20.69 8.62
C VAL A 325 0.19 22.05 9.21
N ASP A 326 1.18 22.11 10.10
CA ASP A 326 1.54 23.37 10.76
C ASP A 326 2.17 24.36 9.77
N SER A 327 3.03 23.87 8.86
CA SER A 327 3.69 24.66 7.81
C SER A 327 3.72 23.92 6.47
N MET A 328 3.20 24.51 5.40
CA MET A 328 3.19 23.89 4.07
C MET A 328 3.79 24.81 3.02
N LYS A 329 4.64 24.26 2.15
CA LYS A 329 5.16 24.94 0.97
C LYS A 329 4.65 24.27 -0.30
N ILE A 330 4.11 25.07 -1.22
CA ILE A 330 3.66 24.59 -2.54
C ILE A 330 3.84 25.68 -3.60
N LYS A 331 4.58 25.35 -4.65
CA LYS A 331 5.01 26.21 -5.76
C LYS A 331 5.59 27.54 -5.28
N GLY A 332 6.44 27.48 -4.25
CA GLY A 332 7.01 28.65 -3.57
C GLY A 332 6.08 29.33 -2.57
N ALA A 333 4.75 29.10 -2.59
CA ALA A 333 3.85 29.72 -1.62
C ALA A 333 3.96 29.03 -0.26
N GLU A 334 4.18 29.82 0.79
CA GLU A 334 4.23 29.34 2.17
C GLU A 334 2.90 29.57 2.89
N MET A 335 2.39 28.52 3.53
CA MET A 335 1.16 28.51 4.29
C MET A 335 1.41 27.99 5.70
N SER A 336 0.60 28.44 6.66
CA SER A 336 0.60 27.87 8.01
C SER A 336 -0.81 27.55 8.48
N HIS A 337 -0.92 26.65 9.47
CA HIS A 337 -2.19 26.20 10.04
C HIS A 337 -3.12 25.68 8.94
N VAL A 338 -2.61 24.74 8.15
CA VAL A 338 -3.33 24.14 7.03
C VAL A 338 -4.27 23.08 7.58
N GLU A 339 -5.57 23.25 7.34
CA GLU A 339 -6.61 22.26 7.66
C GLU A 339 -7.22 21.76 6.34
N LEU A 340 -7.15 20.45 6.10
CA LEU A 340 -7.70 19.80 4.91
C LEU A 340 -8.63 18.66 5.31
N LYS A 341 -9.90 18.79 4.93
CA LYS A 341 -10.91 17.73 5.11
C LYS A 341 -11.52 17.34 3.78
N ALA A 342 -11.31 16.11 3.35
CA ALA A 342 -11.86 15.59 2.11
C ALA A 342 -12.60 14.28 2.32
N SER A 343 -13.54 14.00 1.42
CA SER A 343 -14.27 12.73 1.41
C SER A 343 -14.67 12.34 0.00
N GLY A 344 -14.88 11.05 -0.21
CA GLY A 344 -15.37 10.51 -1.46
C GLY A 344 -16.26 9.31 -1.20
N LYS A 345 -17.37 9.22 -1.93
CA LYS A 345 -18.26 8.08 -1.89
C LYS A 345 -19.08 7.99 -3.17
N ASP A 346 -19.09 6.81 -3.79
CA ASP A 346 -19.92 6.50 -4.96
C ASP A 346 -19.79 7.54 -6.09
N GLY A 347 -18.57 8.02 -6.34
CA GLY A 347 -18.28 9.01 -7.38
C GLY A 347 -18.70 10.45 -7.05
N GLN A 348 -19.06 10.75 -5.80
CA GLN A 348 -19.14 12.11 -5.27
C GLN A 348 -17.92 12.37 -4.39
N LEU A 349 -17.14 13.39 -4.73
CA LEU A 349 -15.96 13.78 -3.99
C LEU A 349 -16.11 15.22 -3.53
N GLU A 350 -15.78 15.46 -2.26
CA GLU A 350 -15.86 16.76 -1.63
C GLU A 350 -14.54 17.06 -0.92
N LEU A 351 -13.99 18.23 -1.21
CA LEU A 351 -13.05 18.94 -0.34
C LEU A 351 -13.87 19.97 0.42
N LYS A 352 -14.11 19.73 1.71
CA LYS A 352 -14.62 20.76 2.61
C LYS A 352 -13.65 21.93 2.59
N PRO A 353 -14.08 23.16 2.93
CA PRO A 353 -13.20 24.32 2.84
C PRO A 353 -11.85 24.06 3.51
N PHE A 354 -10.83 23.86 2.68
CA PHE A 354 -9.42 23.87 3.04
C PHE A 354 -9.14 25.24 3.60
N ARG A 355 -8.53 25.34 4.79
CA ARG A 355 -8.21 26.62 5.42
C ARG A 355 -6.71 26.71 5.67
N ALA A 356 -6.15 27.90 5.44
CA ALA A 356 -4.78 28.19 5.83
C ALA A 356 -4.58 29.70 6.03
N LYS A 357 -3.55 30.05 6.80
CA LYS A 357 -2.97 31.41 6.79
C LYS A 357 -1.96 31.51 5.66
N LEU A 358 -1.96 32.65 4.95
CA LEU A 358 -1.16 32.89 3.76
C LEU A 358 -0.76 34.38 3.72
N TYR A 359 0.53 34.69 3.90
CA TYR A 359 1.08 36.07 3.86
C TYR A 359 0.18 37.13 4.54
N GLU A 360 0.05 37.05 5.87
CA GLU A 360 -0.80 37.89 6.75
C GLU A 360 -2.32 37.71 6.59
N GLY A 361 -2.78 37.15 5.47
CA GLY A 361 -4.17 36.88 5.19
C GLY A 361 -4.58 35.43 5.42
N THR A 362 -5.74 35.09 4.88
CA THR A 362 -6.30 33.73 4.92
C THR A 362 -6.79 33.29 3.56
N ILE A 363 -6.71 31.98 3.31
CA ILE A 363 -7.29 31.31 2.14
C ILE A 363 -8.28 30.23 2.61
N SER A 364 -9.42 30.14 1.93
CA SER A 364 -10.45 29.14 2.15
C SER A 364 -10.93 28.57 0.81
N ALA A 365 -10.69 27.29 0.53
CA ALA A 365 -11.03 26.67 -0.77
C ALA A 365 -11.85 25.38 -0.62
N GLY A 366 -13.02 25.32 -1.24
CA GLY A 366 -13.88 24.13 -1.29
C GLY A 366 -14.05 23.61 -2.72
N ILE A 367 -14.06 22.29 -2.88
CA ILE A 367 -14.25 21.62 -4.19
C ILE A 367 -15.33 20.56 -4.06
N ASN A 368 -16.24 20.50 -5.02
CA ASN A 368 -17.17 19.39 -5.19
C ASN A 368 -17.03 18.83 -6.61
N LEU A 369 -16.72 17.54 -6.72
CA LEU A 369 -16.56 16.83 -7.97
C LEU A 369 -17.56 15.67 -8.02
N ASP A 370 -18.41 15.66 -9.05
CA ASP A 370 -19.35 14.57 -9.33
C ASP A 370 -18.92 13.86 -10.61
N VAL A 371 -18.51 12.59 -10.47
CA VAL A 371 -18.07 11.72 -11.56
C VAL A 371 -19.08 10.62 -11.91
N ARG A 372 -20.30 10.67 -11.35
CA ARG A 372 -21.34 9.65 -11.59
C ARG A 372 -21.79 9.64 -13.05
N ALA A 373 -21.90 10.82 -13.66
CA ALA A 373 -22.20 10.96 -15.09
C ALA A 373 -20.94 10.74 -15.96
N LYS A 374 -21.15 10.51 -17.27
CA LYS A 374 -20.05 10.40 -18.26
C LYS A 374 -19.24 11.70 -18.38
N VAL A 375 -19.91 12.84 -18.21
CA VAL A 375 -19.28 14.16 -18.19
C VAL A 375 -19.27 14.63 -16.73
N PRO A 376 -18.10 14.71 -16.07
CA PRO A 376 -18.03 15.09 -14.67
C PRO A 376 -18.38 16.57 -14.49
N GLN A 377 -18.93 16.88 -13.32
CA GLN A 377 -19.26 18.25 -12.91
C GLN A 377 -18.34 18.66 -11.76
N LEU A 378 -17.78 19.86 -11.86
CA LEU A 378 -16.86 20.42 -10.87
C LEU A 378 -17.41 21.76 -10.39
N LYS A 379 -17.53 21.92 -9.08
CA LYS A 379 -17.82 23.19 -8.42
C LYS A 379 -16.64 23.57 -7.55
N VAL A 380 -16.20 24.82 -7.65
CA VAL A 380 -15.10 25.38 -6.88
C VAL A 380 -15.59 26.64 -6.19
N LYS A 381 -15.31 26.74 -4.90
CA LYS A 381 -15.48 27.96 -4.12
C LYS A 381 -14.12 28.33 -3.54
N ASN A 382 -13.68 29.56 -3.70
CA ASN A 382 -12.43 30.03 -3.11
C ASN A 382 -12.64 31.44 -2.56
N ASP A 383 -12.23 31.66 -1.32
CA ASP A 383 -12.25 32.93 -0.63
C ASP A 383 -10.82 33.23 -0.15
N ILE A 384 -10.29 34.39 -0.53
CA ILE A 384 -9.02 34.94 -0.07
C ILE A 384 -9.32 36.26 0.62
N ALA A 385 -8.78 36.46 1.83
CA ALA A 385 -8.95 37.69 2.59
C ALA A 385 -7.59 38.25 3.01
N HIS A 386 -7.32 39.48 2.58
CA HIS A 386 -6.16 40.31 2.94
C HIS A 386 -4.79 39.61 2.79
N VAL A 387 -4.60 38.84 1.72
CA VAL A 387 -3.32 38.19 1.44
C VAL A 387 -2.37 39.19 0.79
N GLN A 388 -1.17 39.36 1.35
CA GLN A 388 -0.16 40.25 0.78
C GLN A 388 0.44 39.63 -0.49
N ILE A 389 0.14 40.24 -1.64
CA ILE A 389 0.50 39.68 -2.95
C ILE A 389 1.97 39.90 -3.29
N GLY A 390 2.61 40.93 -2.73
CA GLY A 390 4.03 41.22 -2.93
C GLY A 390 4.92 40.04 -2.50
N PRO A 391 4.93 39.68 -1.21
CA PRO A 391 5.65 38.51 -0.72
C PRO A 391 5.28 37.21 -1.45
N LEU A 392 3.98 36.95 -1.67
CA LEU A 392 3.53 35.78 -2.42
C LEU A 392 4.16 35.69 -3.83
N LEU A 393 4.13 36.78 -4.60
CA LEU A 393 4.72 36.82 -5.94
C LEU A 393 6.25 36.72 -5.89
N SER A 394 6.87 37.31 -4.86
CA SER A 394 8.31 37.18 -4.63
C SER A 394 8.70 35.71 -4.48
N ASP A 395 7.99 34.95 -3.65
CA ASP A 395 8.36 33.56 -3.38
C ASP A 395 7.96 32.60 -4.51
N MET A 396 6.85 32.87 -5.21
CA MET A 396 6.42 32.04 -6.35
C MET A 396 7.17 32.34 -7.66
N THR A 397 7.63 33.57 -7.88
CA THR A 397 8.13 34.02 -9.20
C THR A 397 9.50 34.70 -9.15
N GLY A 398 10.04 34.96 -7.95
CA GLY A 398 11.26 35.74 -7.74
C GLY A 398 11.09 37.23 -8.02
N LYS A 399 9.85 37.71 -8.18
CA LYS A 399 9.55 39.10 -8.59
C LYS A 399 8.37 39.67 -7.82
N GLU A 400 8.56 40.87 -7.32
CA GLU A 400 7.54 41.62 -6.59
C GLU A 400 6.94 42.73 -7.49
N GLU A 401 6.32 42.33 -8.60
CA GLU A 401 5.81 43.29 -9.61
C GLU A 401 4.54 44.02 -9.17
N VAL A 402 3.76 43.39 -8.27
CA VAL A 402 2.51 43.89 -7.71
C VAL A 402 2.56 43.74 -6.20
N THR A 403 2.14 44.78 -5.47
CA THR A 403 2.02 44.79 -4.01
C THR A 403 0.61 45.22 -3.62
N GLY A 404 0.24 45.02 -2.36
CA GLY A 404 -1.11 45.27 -1.82
C GLY A 404 -1.76 44.00 -1.28
N ALA A 405 -2.85 44.18 -0.55
CA ALA A 405 -3.62 43.10 0.06
C ALA A 405 -4.77 42.67 -0.87
N ALA A 406 -4.77 41.42 -1.32
CA ALA A 406 -5.84 40.92 -2.18
C ALA A 406 -7.00 40.34 -1.38
N VAL A 407 -8.19 40.65 -1.88
CA VAL A 407 -9.45 40.00 -1.48
C VAL A 407 -10.05 39.37 -2.73
N LEU A 408 -10.29 38.06 -2.69
CA LEU A 408 -10.88 37.29 -3.79
C LEU A 408 -12.07 36.50 -3.28
N SER A 409 -13.19 36.56 -4.00
CA SER A 409 -14.29 35.60 -3.85
C SER A 409 -14.59 35.01 -5.22
N LEU A 410 -14.36 33.71 -5.38
CA LEU A 410 -14.61 32.94 -6.59
C LEU A 410 -15.65 31.86 -6.32
N GLN A 411 -16.68 31.83 -7.16
CA GLN A 411 -17.66 30.74 -7.22
C GLN A 411 -17.75 30.28 -8.67
N LEU A 412 -17.27 29.07 -8.94
CA LEU A 412 -17.17 28.53 -10.29
C LEU A 412 -17.88 27.18 -10.37
N SER A 413 -18.64 26.99 -11.44
CA SER A 413 -19.17 25.70 -11.86
C SER A 413 -18.66 25.39 -13.27
N THR A 414 -18.29 24.13 -13.51
CA THR A 414 -17.85 23.69 -14.84
C THR A 414 -18.13 22.21 -15.05
N ARG A 415 -17.93 21.74 -16.27
CA ARG A 415 -18.12 20.34 -16.67
C ARG A 415 -17.09 19.92 -17.72
N GLY A 416 -16.68 18.65 -17.65
CA GLY A 416 -15.73 18.07 -18.59
C GLY A 416 -14.52 17.41 -17.92
N ASN A 417 -13.79 16.60 -18.68
CA ASN A 417 -12.65 15.83 -18.21
C ASN A 417 -11.32 16.29 -18.85
N SER A 418 -11.26 17.50 -19.40
CA SER A 418 -10.03 18.08 -19.98
C SER A 418 -9.93 19.56 -19.63
N LYS A 419 -8.72 20.13 -19.68
CA LYS A 419 -8.49 21.55 -19.35
C LYS A 419 -9.35 22.48 -20.21
N GLU A 420 -9.47 22.23 -21.51
CA GLU A 420 -10.31 23.08 -22.38
C GLU A 420 -11.79 22.86 -22.14
N GLN A 421 -12.24 21.63 -21.85
CA GLN A 421 -13.65 21.42 -21.52
C GLN A 421 -14.01 22.17 -20.25
N LEU A 422 -13.18 22.08 -19.22
CA LEU A 422 -13.37 22.80 -17.96
C LEU A 422 -13.33 24.32 -18.17
N THR A 423 -12.42 24.82 -19.01
CA THR A 423 -12.30 26.27 -19.30
C THR A 423 -13.47 26.77 -20.15
N ARG A 424 -13.87 26.04 -21.20
CA ARG A 424 -14.98 26.44 -22.09
C ARG A 424 -16.34 26.38 -21.42
N ASN A 425 -16.52 25.46 -20.46
CA ASN A 425 -17.78 25.30 -19.74
C ASN A 425 -17.77 26.00 -18.37
N ALA A 426 -16.73 26.77 -18.05
CA ALA A 426 -16.63 27.56 -16.84
C ALA A 426 -17.75 28.62 -16.79
N ASN A 427 -18.55 28.58 -15.73
CA ASN A 427 -19.61 29.56 -15.47
C ASN A 427 -19.65 29.90 -13.97
N GLY A 428 -19.62 31.18 -13.63
CA GLY A 428 -19.48 31.61 -12.25
C GLY A 428 -19.22 33.10 -12.08
N MET A 429 -18.99 33.50 -10.83
CA MET A 429 -18.67 34.87 -10.44
C MET A 429 -17.29 34.92 -9.80
N MET A 430 -16.54 35.97 -10.12
CA MET A 430 -15.25 36.28 -9.52
C MET A 430 -15.23 37.75 -9.12
N ASN A 431 -15.07 38.01 -7.83
CA ASN A 431 -14.86 39.34 -7.29
C ASN A 431 -13.43 39.43 -6.80
N LEU A 432 -12.65 40.34 -7.39
CA LEU A 432 -11.27 40.58 -7.02
C LEU A 432 -11.12 42.06 -6.64
N ALA A 433 -10.56 42.30 -5.47
CA ALA A 433 -10.13 43.61 -5.02
C ALA A 433 -8.66 43.53 -4.61
N LEU A 434 -7.94 44.63 -4.83
CA LEU A 434 -6.57 44.81 -4.37
C LEU A 434 -6.53 46.12 -3.58
N GLU A 435 -6.38 45.99 -2.27
CA GLU A 435 -6.29 47.12 -1.35
C GLU A 435 -4.84 47.62 -1.31
N ASP A 436 -4.68 48.95 -1.32
CA ASP A 436 -3.37 49.63 -1.31
C ASP A 436 -2.40 49.13 -2.39
N GLY A 437 -2.96 48.81 -3.57
CA GLY A 437 -2.23 48.17 -4.66
C GLY A 437 -1.22 49.08 -5.36
N VAL A 438 0.02 48.61 -5.53
CA VAL A 438 1.05 49.29 -6.34
C VAL A 438 1.65 48.32 -7.36
N ILE A 439 1.67 48.74 -8.64
CA ILE A 439 2.30 48.00 -9.75
C ILE A 439 3.65 48.64 -10.05
N LYS A 440 4.76 47.95 -9.73
CA LYS A 440 6.12 48.53 -9.81
C LYS A 440 6.60 48.79 -11.24
N LYS A 441 6.01 48.14 -12.26
CA LYS A 441 6.47 48.21 -13.67
C LYS A 441 5.60 49.04 -14.63
N LEU A 442 4.62 49.80 -14.14
CA LEU A 442 3.85 50.68 -15.02
C LEU A 442 4.66 51.94 -15.34
N HIS A 443 5.49 51.88 -16.39
CA HIS A 443 6.10 53.04 -17.05
C HIS A 443 5.02 53.88 -17.81
N ILE A 444 3.91 54.21 -17.17
CA ILE A 444 2.82 55.02 -17.77
C ILE A 444 3.38 56.38 -18.22
N LEU A 445 4.36 56.92 -17.50
CA LEU A 445 4.97 58.21 -17.81
C LEU A 445 5.83 58.20 -19.10
N GLN A 446 6.33 57.05 -19.57
CA GLN A 446 7.07 56.99 -20.84
C GLN A 446 6.13 57.01 -22.05
N VAL A 447 5.00 56.31 -21.98
CA VAL A 447 4.00 56.28 -23.07
C VAL A 447 3.31 57.64 -23.21
N VAL A 448 3.01 58.33 -22.10
CA VAL A 448 2.42 59.68 -22.13
C VAL A 448 3.41 60.74 -22.63
N ARG A 449 4.71 60.60 -22.36
CA ARG A 449 5.75 61.52 -22.90
C ARG A 449 6.05 61.29 -24.38
N GLN A 450 5.92 60.06 -24.89
CA GLN A 450 6.05 59.77 -26.32
C GLN A 450 4.80 60.15 -27.13
N ALA A 451 3.61 60.19 -26.51
CA ALA A 451 2.39 60.67 -27.17
C ALA A 451 2.24 62.20 -27.20
N LYS A 452 3.11 62.94 -26.48
CA LYS A 452 3.17 64.41 -26.45
C LYS A 452 4.37 65.01 -27.20
N ALA A 453 5.17 64.18 -27.88
CA ALA A 453 6.34 64.59 -28.65
C ALA A 453 6.05 64.61 -30.15
#